data_AF-A0A9P6XRL1-F1
#
_entry.id   AF-A0A9P6XRL1-F1
#
_cell.length_a   1.000
_cell.length_b   1.000
_cell.length_c   1.000
_cell.angle_alpha   90.00
_cell.angle_beta   90.00
_cell.angle_gamma   90.00
#
_symmetry.space_group_name_H-M   'P 1'
#
loop_
_entity.id
_entity.type
_entity.pdbx_description
1 polymer ?
#
loop_
_entity_poly.entity_id
_entity_poly.type
_entity_poly.pdbx_seq_one_letter_code
_entity_poly.pdbx_strand_id
1 'polypeptide(L)'
;MPPKLRSDDGRHVVIRPLAYVRESDIVDYAQARQFPIIPCHLCGSQENLQRRQVGLMLRQWEKDHPGRIEQIARAMGEVRPSQLADTTLFDFMALGRRDDAPLPDAHAWLAGSPADADADPETPTV
;
A
#
# COMPACT_ATOMS: atom_id res chain seq x y z
N MET A 1 -1.56 -3.64 10.61
CA MET A 1 -2.35 -4.85 10.98
C MET A 1 -3.75 -4.42 11.35
N PRO A 2 -4.81 -5.15 10.98
CA PRO A 2 -6.18 -4.74 11.24
C PRO A 2 -6.51 -4.77 12.75
N PRO A 3 -7.39 -3.86 13.23
CA PRO A 3 -7.79 -3.76 14.63
C PRO A 3 -8.57 -5.00 15.11
N LYS A 4 -9.29 -5.65 14.20
CA LYS A 4 -10.01 -6.89 14.43
C LYS A 4 -9.63 -7.88 13.34
N LEU A 5 -9.18 -9.05 13.73
CA LEU A 5 -8.79 -10.12 12.81
C LEU A 5 -9.46 -11.42 13.23
N ARG A 6 -10.17 -12.08 12.32
CA ARG A 6 -10.62 -13.46 12.53
C ARG A 6 -9.47 -14.37 12.11
N SER A 7 -9.15 -15.37 12.92
CA SER A 7 -8.16 -16.39 12.57
C SER A 7 -8.63 -17.17 11.35
N ASP A 8 -7.68 -17.69 10.57
CA ASP A 8 -7.95 -18.46 9.35
C ASP A 8 -8.76 -19.73 9.63
N ASP A 9 -8.59 -20.32 10.82
CA ASP A 9 -9.37 -21.48 11.29
C ASP A 9 -10.78 -21.11 11.77
N GLY A 10 -11.09 -19.81 11.82
CA GLY A 10 -12.39 -19.26 12.19
C GLY A 10 -12.75 -19.38 13.67
N ARG A 11 -11.89 -19.96 14.52
CA ARG A 11 -12.18 -20.24 15.94
C ARG A 11 -11.90 -19.07 16.86
N HIS A 12 -10.99 -18.17 16.47
CA HIS A 12 -10.56 -17.05 17.29
C HIS A 12 -10.76 -15.71 16.58
N VAL A 13 -11.08 -14.69 17.38
CA VAL A 13 -11.10 -13.29 16.95
C VAL A 13 -10.08 -12.54 17.79
N VAL A 14 -9.05 -12.02 17.13
CA VAL A 14 -8.02 -11.17 17.74
C VAL A 14 -8.51 -9.73 17.72
N ILE A 15 -8.61 -9.13 18.91
CA ILE A 15 -8.99 -7.73 19.11
C ILE A 15 -7.75 -6.97 19.58
N ARG A 16 -7.40 -5.88 18.88
CA ARG A 16 -6.27 -4.99 19.21
C ARG A 16 -6.81 -3.65 19.70
N PRO A 17 -7.13 -3.50 21.00
CA PRO A 17 -7.75 -2.27 21.52
C PRO A 17 -6.84 -1.05 21.40
N LEU A 18 -5.52 -1.25 21.35
CA LEU A 18 -4.52 -0.17 21.25
C LEU A 18 -4.07 0.10 19.80
N ALA A 19 -4.77 -0.41 18.79
CA ALA A 19 -4.34 -0.29 17.39
C ALA A 19 -4.19 1.16 16.88
N TYR A 20 -4.87 2.11 17.52
CA TYR A 20 -4.87 3.53 17.14
C TYR A 20 -4.09 4.42 18.11
N VAL A 21 -3.48 3.85 19.15
CA VAL A 21 -2.77 4.60 20.19
C VAL A 21 -1.29 4.64 19.84
N ARG A 22 -0.65 5.79 20.01
CA ARG A 22 0.79 5.94 19.76
C ARG A 22 1.59 5.19 20.80
N GLU A 23 2.77 4.73 20.40
CA GLU A 23 3.71 4.06 21.31
C GLU A 23 4.15 4.99 22.46
N SER A 24 4.36 6.29 22.18
CA SER A 24 4.68 7.31 23.20
C SER A 24 3.63 7.36 24.30
N ASP A 25 2.36 7.41 23.90
CA ASP A 25 1.25 7.61 24.83
C ASP A 25 1.06 6.37 25.72
N ILE A 26 1.33 5.18 25.17
CA ILE A 26 1.32 3.92 25.93
C ILE A 26 2.45 3.92 26.97
N VAL A 27 3.64 4.40 26.61
CA VAL A 27 4.78 4.50 27.53
C VAL A 27 4.47 5.48 28.66
N ASP A 28 3.98 6.68 28.33
CA ASP A 28 3.64 7.71 29.32
C ASP A 28 2.54 7.22 30.27
N TYR A 29 1.51 6.58 29.72
CA TYR A 29 0.44 5.98 30.51
C TYR A 29 0.95 4.85 31.42
N ALA A 30 1.85 4.00 30.92
CA ALA A 30 2.41 2.91 31.70
C ALA A 30 3.29 3.39 32.86
N GLN A 31 4.04 4.49 32.65
CA GLN A 31 4.79 5.16 33.69
C GLN A 31 3.87 5.78 34.74
N ALA A 32 2.85 6.52 34.30
CA ALA A 32 1.88 7.17 35.20
C ALA A 32 1.10 6.15 36.05
N ARG A 33 0.76 4.99 35.48
CA ARG A 33 0.07 3.89 36.18
C ARG A 33 1.00 2.93 36.90
N GLN A 34 2.31 3.12 36.80
CA GLN A 34 3.34 2.29 37.45
C GLN A 34 3.17 0.78 37.15
N PHE A 35 2.85 0.43 35.91
CA PHE A 35 2.74 -0.99 35.55
C PHE A 35 4.10 -1.69 35.63
N PRO A 36 4.16 -2.94 36.14
CA PRO A 36 5.39 -3.72 36.12
C PRO A 36 5.71 -4.14 34.68
N ILE A 37 6.65 -3.43 34.04
CA ILE A 37 7.08 -3.74 32.67
C ILE A 37 8.12 -4.85 32.72
N ILE A 38 7.77 -6.01 32.15
CA ILE A 38 8.71 -7.13 31.99
C ILE A 38 9.63 -6.82 30.80
N PRO A 39 10.95 -6.84 30.99
CA PRO A 39 11.84 -6.41 29.94
C PRO A 39 12.00 -7.47 28.84
N CYS A 40 11.98 -7.02 27.58
CA CYS A 40 11.90 -7.87 26.39
C CYS A 40 13.23 -8.59 26.01
N HIS A 41 14.09 -8.89 26.98
CA HIS A 41 15.31 -9.68 26.77
C HIS A 41 15.14 -11.16 27.12
N LEU A 42 13.97 -11.57 27.60
CA LEU A 42 13.67 -12.93 28.08
C LEU A 42 13.32 -13.91 26.95
N CYS A 43 12.85 -13.42 25.81
CA CYS A 43 12.63 -14.21 24.60
C CYS A 43 13.82 -13.94 23.69
N GLY A 44 14.69 -14.95 23.51
CA GLY A 44 15.94 -14.89 22.74
C GLY A 44 15.84 -13.92 21.56
N SER A 45 16.59 -12.83 21.67
CA SER A 45 16.62 -11.70 20.74
C SER A 45 16.65 -12.20 19.30
N GLN A 46 15.49 -12.18 18.63
CA GLN A 46 15.38 -12.65 17.25
C GLN A 46 16.36 -11.86 16.37
N GLU A 47 17.15 -12.61 15.59
CA GLU A 47 18.25 -12.15 14.74
C GLU A 47 17.79 -11.25 13.57
N ASN A 48 16.49 -11.14 13.32
CA ASN A 48 15.95 -10.27 12.28
C ASN A 48 15.73 -8.83 12.78
N LEU A 49 16.85 -8.10 12.84
CA LEU A 49 16.98 -6.67 13.14
C LEU A 49 16.14 -5.74 12.25
N GLN A 50 15.49 -6.26 11.19
CA GLN A 50 14.63 -5.48 10.30
C GLN A 50 13.54 -4.74 11.08
N ARG A 51 12.93 -5.37 12.09
CA ARG A 51 11.92 -4.69 12.91
C ARG A 51 12.49 -3.48 13.67
N ARG A 52 13.71 -3.63 14.20
CA ARG A 52 14.41 -2.54 14.89
C ARG A 52 14.81 -1.43 13.92
N GLN A 53 15.30 -1.81 12.73
CA GLN A 53 15.68 -0.87 11.68
C GLN A 53 14.48 -0.06 11.18
N VAL A 54 13.34 -0.73 10.88
CA VAL A 54 12.10 -0.05 10.50
C VAL A 54 11.63 0.88 11.63
N GLY A 55 11.71 0.46 12.89
CA GLY A 55 11.40 1.31 14.03
C GLY A 55 12.28 2.57 14.10
N LEU A 56 13.57 2.46 13.80
CA LEU A 56 14.47 3.62 13.71
C LEU A 56 14.11 4.54 12.54
N MET A 57 13.80 3.99 11.37
CA MET A 57 13.38 4.76 10.20
C MET A 57 12.10 5.56 10.47
N LEU A 58 11.09 4.92 11.08
CA LEU A 58 9.85 5.60 11.44
C LEU A 58 10.09 6.74 12.43
N ARG A 59 10.91 6.50 13.47
CA ARG A 59 11.27 7.55 14.45
C ARG A 59 12.03 8.71 13.81
N GLN A 60 12.90 8.43 12.84
CA GLN A 60 13.60 9.48 12.10
C GLN A 60 12.63 10.31 11.27
N TRP A 61 11.74 9.64 10.53
CA TRP A 61 10.72 10.29 9.73
C TRP A 61 9.77 11.19 10.54
N GLU A 62 9.41 10.78 11.76
CA GLU A 62 8.59 11.60 12.65
C GLU A 62 9.34 12.86 13.12
N LYS A 63 10.65 12.78 13.35
CA LYS A 63 11.48 13.94 13.70
C LYS A 63 11.61 14.91 12.53
N ASP A 64 11.84 14.39 11.33
CA ASP A 64 12.02 15.21 10.15
C ASP A 64 10.70 15.86 9.71
N HIS A 65 9.59 15.13 9.85
CA HIS A 65 8.26 15.54 9.41
C HIS A 65 7.19 15.07 10.42
N PRO A 66 6.83 15.91 11.41
CA PRO A 66 5.84 15.53 12.42
C PRO A 66 4.49 15.21 11.77
N GLY A 67 3.86 14.11 12.18
CA GLY A 67 2.58 13.64 11.64
C GLY A 67 2.69 12.67 10.46
N ARG A 68 3.91 12.37 9.99
CA ARG A 68 4.13 11.46 8.86
C ARG A 68 3.70 10.03 9.19
N ILE A 69 3.93 9.56 10.41
CA ILE A 69 3.52 8.20 10.79
C ILE A 69 2.00 8.04 10.70
N GLU A 70 1.22 9.06 11.07
CA GLU A 70 -0.24 9.05 11.05
C GLU A 70 -0.78 9.10 9.63
N GLN A 71 -0.11 9.85 8.75
CA GLN A 71 -0.44 9.84 7.32
C GLN A 71 -0.22 8.46 6.72
N ILE A 72 0.91 7.80 7.05
CA ILE A 72 1.19 6.42 6.63
C ILE A 72 0.13 5.46 7.20
N ALA A 73 -0.20 5.58 8.49
CA ALA A 73 -1.22 4.77 9.14
C ALA A 73 -2.61 4.95 8.50
N ARG A 74 -2.97 6.18 8.15
CA ARG A 74 -4.21 6.51 7.45
C ARG A 74 -4.21 5.94 6.03
N ALA A 75 -3.11 6.08 5.29
CA ALA A 75 -2.99 5.57 3.92
C ALA A 75 -3.17 4.04 3.86
N MET A 76 -2.70 3.31 4.88
CA MET A 76 -2.94 1.87 4.98
C MET A 76 -4.42 1.51 5.25
N GLY A 77 -5.22 2.43 5.77
CA GLY A 77 -6.64 2.23 6.05
C GLY A 77 -7.57 2.67 4.91
N GLU A 78 -7.16 3.63 4.08
CA GLU A 78 -7.94 4.17 2.97
C GLU A 78 -7.26 3.80 1.63
N VAL A 79 -7.43 2.54 1.21
CA VAL A 79 -6.88 2.06 -0.05
C VAL A 79 -7.86 2.32 -1.19
N ARG A 80 -7.45 3.10 -2.19
CA ARG A 80 -8.20 3.31 -3.44
C ARG A 80 -7.62 2.38 -4.52
N PRO A 81 -8.35 1.36 -5.00
CA PRO A 81 -7.83 0.40 -5.97
C PRO A 81 -7.25 1.05 -7.23
N SER A 82 -7.86 2.13 -7.74
CA SER A 82 -7.40 2.86 -8.91
C SER A 82 -6.04 3.56 -8.74
N GLN A 83 -5.58 3.74 -7.51
CA GLN A 83 -4.28 4.35 -7.17
C GLN A 83 -3.20 3.30 -6.88
N LEU A 84 -3.58 2.01 -6.83
CA LEU A 84 -2.64 0.90 -6.70
C LEU A 84 -2.33 0.32 -8.08
N ALA A 85 -1.12 -0.20 -8.29
CA ALA A 85 -0.75 -0.88 -9.53
C ALA A 85 -1.28 -2.33 -9.64
N ASP A 86 -2.39 -2.64 -8.96
CA ASP A 86 -2.94 -4.00 -8.89
C ASP A 86 -4.08 -4.18 -9.89
N THR A 87 -3.80 -4.91 -10.98
CA THR A 87 -4.76 -5.18 -12.06
C THR A 87 -5.89 -6.11 -11.64
N THR A 88 -5.76 -6.84 -10.52
CA THR A 88 -6.82 -7.69 -9.98
C THR A 88 -7.85 -6.88 -9.20
N LEU A 89 -7.41 -5.78 -8.57
CA LEU A 89 -8.27 -4.88 -7.81
C LEU A 89 -8.85 -3.75 -8.66
N PHE A 90 -8.21 -3.39 -9.78
CA PHE A 90 -8.68 -2.36 -10.69
C PHE A 90 -8.38 -2.69 -12.16
N ASP A 91 -9.41 -2.65 -13.00
CA ASP A 91 -9.28 -2.88 -14.44
C ASP A 91 -8.82 -1.62 -15.17
N PHE A 92 -7.50 -1.52 -15.37
CA PHE A 92 -6.88 -0.43 -16.13
C PHE A 92 -7.18 -0.50 -17.63
N MET A 93 -7.51 -1.67 -18.18
CA MET A 93 -7.75 -1.84 -19.62
C MET A 93 -9.11 -1.26 -20.04
N ALA A 94 -10.05 -1.15 -19.10
CA ALA A 94 -11.35 -0.53 -19.33
C ALA A 94 -11.35 1.01 -19.18
N LEU A 95 -10.26 1.62 -18.68
CA LEU A 95 -10.15 3.07 -18.53
C LEU A 95 -10.19 3.77 -19.90
N GLY A 96 -11.20 4.61 -20.12
CA GLY A 96 -11.37 5.38 -21.36
C GLY A 96 -12.33 4.76 -22.38
N ARG A 97 -12.99 3.64 -22.06
CA ARG A 97 -14.09 3.11 -22.87
C ARG A 97 -15.28 4.08 -22.85
N ARG A 98 -15.67 4.60 -24.02
CA ARG A 98 -17.06 5.00 -24.28
C ARG A 98 -17.82 3.70 -24.57
N ASP A 99 -19.00 3.54 -23.97
CA ASP A 99 -19.73 2.28 -23.90
C ASP A 99 -19.75 1.48 -25.22
N ASP A 100 -19.37 0.19 -25.10
CA ASP A 100 -19.41 -0.90 -26.08
C ASP A 100 -18.24 -1.13 -27.06
N ALA A 101 -17.07 -0.53 -26.84
CA ALA A 101 -15.86 -0.96 -27.54
C ALA A 101 -15.31 -2.32 -27.00
N PRO A 102 -14.95 -3.28 -27.88
CA PRO A 102 -14.29 -4.54 -27.47
C PRO A 102 -12.94 -4.25 -26.80
N LEU A 103 -12.50 -5.15 -25.90
CA LEU A 103 -11.21 -5.00 -25.21
C LEU A 103 -10.09 -4.80 -26.26
N PRO A 104 -9.19 -3.82 -26.08
CA PRO A 104 -8.04 -3.67 -26.96
C PRO A 104 -7.20 -4.94 -26.88
N ASP A 105 -7.09 -5.66 -28.00
CA ASP A 105 -6.15 -6.76 -28.13
C ASP A 105 -4.73 -6.17 -28.12
N ALA A 106 -3.89 -6.66 -27.21
CA ALA A 106 -2.48 -6.28 -27.13
C ALA A 106 -1.75 -6.53 -28.46
N HIS A 107 -2.19 -7.53 -29.24
CA HIS A 107 -1.64 -7.78 -30.57
C HIS A 107 -2.04 -6.72 -31.60
N ALA A 108 -3.22 -6.09 -31.48
CA ALA A 108 -3.63 -5.02 -32.37
C ALA A 108 -2.78 -3.75 -32.19
N TRP A 109 -2.26 -3.51 -30.99
CA TRP A 109 -1.35 -2.40 -30.70
C TRP A 109 0.05 -2.59 -31.29
N LEU A 110 0.55 -3.83 -31.31
CA LEU A 110 1.86 -4.17 -31.87
C LEU A 110 1.85 -4.27 -33.40
N ALA A 111 0.69 -4.52 -34.00
CA ALA A 111 0.57 -4.73 -35.44
C ALA A 111 0.74 -3.46 -36.29
N GLY A 112 0.74 -2.26 -35.66
CA GLY A 112 0.63 -1.00 -36.40
C GLY A 112 -0.75 -0.87 -37.04
N SER A 113 -1.37 0.31 -36.98
CA SER A 113 -2.61 0.51 -37.73
C SER A 113 -2.31 0.42 -39.24
N PRO A 114 -3.13 -0.26 -40.05
CA PRO A 114 -2.99 -0.25 -41.52
C PRO A 114 -3.28 1.13 -42.13
N ALA A 115 -3.62 2.14 -41.33
CA ALA A 115 -3.92 3.50 -41.78
C ALA A 115 -2.69 4.27 -42.30
N ASP A 116 -1.47 3.79 -42.05
CA ASP A 116 -0.23 4.44 -42.54
C ASP A 116 0.26 3.87 -43.89
N ALA A 117 -0.48 2.96 -44.53
CA ALA A 117 -0.05 2.30 -45.76
C ALA A 117 -0.56 2.95 -47.07
N ASP A 118 -1.53 3.87 -47.01
CA ASP A 118 -2.09 4.53 -48.20
C ASP A 118 -1.79 6.04 -48.19
N ALA A 119 -0.51 6.40 -48.33
CA ALA A 119 -0.10 7.74 -48.74
C ALA A 119 0.69 7.63 -50.06
N ASP A 120 -0.05 7.60 -51.17
CA ASP A 120 0.51 7.75 -52.51
C ASP A 120 1.29 9.08 -52.61
N PRO A 121 2.57 9.08 -53.02
CA PRO A 121 3.24 10.31 -53.38
C PRO A 121 2.82 10.73 -54.80
N GLU A 122 1.90 11.69 -54.88
CA GLU A 122 1.65 12.48 -56.09
C GLU A 122 2.97 13.05 -56.64
N THR A 123 3.21 12.77 -57.92
CA THR A 123 4.29 13.29 -58.76
C THR A 123 4.21 14.82 -58.88
N PRO A 124 5.29 15.59 -58.62
CA PRO A 124 5.34 16.97 -59.08
C PRO A 124 6.00 17.04 -60.47
N THR A 125 5.22 17.54 -61.42
CA THR A 125 5.67 18.11 -62.69
C THR A 125 6.67 19.25 -62.45
N VAL A 126 7.88 19.16 -63.03
CA VAL A 126 8.48 20.00 -64.10
C VAL A 126 9.82 19.36 -64.50
#